data_AF-A0A962T6I6-F1
#
_entry.id   AF-A0A962T6I6-F1
#
_cell.length_a   1.000
_cell.length_b   1.000
_cell.length_c   1.000
_cell.angle_alpha   90.00
_cell.angle_beta   90.00
_cell.angle_gamma   90.00
#
_symmetry.space_group_name_H-M   'P 1'
#
loop_
_entity.id
_entity.type
_entity.pdbx_description
1 polymer ?
#
loop_
_entity_poly.entity_id
_entity_poly.type
_entity_poly.pdbx_seq_one_letter_code
_entity_poly.pdbx_strand_id
1 'polypeptide(L)'
;MTDRFLPDYGLYLLRKGLRPETRLVFFELPVDHLTRPALRTVSLTLSTEEQGQEYAISFDFTGPRIDDLLAAFPEPACEELWQWLEDPTTVGEHLQLSPAATLHTVEATLGTVQQGLYERFAPLIVQRVTTPPAP
;
A
#
# COMPACT_ATOMS: atom_id res chain seq x y z
N MET A 1 2.59 -27.44 -0.60
CA MET A 1 2.95 -26.61 0.57
C MET A 1 1.69 -25.85 0.93
N THR A 2 1.27 -25.87 2.19
CA THR A 2 0.10 -25.08 2.61
C THR A 2 0.52 -23.61 2.51
N ASP A 3 0.07 -22.93 1.46
CA ASP A 3 0.26 -21.49 1.26
C ASP A 3 -0.40 -20.77 2.43
N ARG A 4 0.39 -20.54 3.47
CA ARG A 4 -0.06 -19.87 4.67
C ARG A 4 0.19 -18.39 4.45
N PHE A 5 -0.89 -17.65 4.21
CA PHE A 5 -0.87 -16.19 4.21
C PHE A 5 -0.10 -15.69 5.45
N LEU A 6 0.78 -14.70 5.23
CA LEU A 6 1.44 -14.03 6.35
C LEU A 6 0.38 -13.39 7.26
N PRO A 7 0.59 -13.35 8.57
CA PRO A 7 -0.29 -12.61 9.46
C PRO A 7 -0.33 -11.12 9.08
N ASP A 8 -1.48 -10.48 9.21
CA ASP A 8 -1.64 -9.05 8.92
C ASP A 8 -1.00 -8.17 10.00
N TYR A 9 -0.17 -7.22 9.57
CA TYR A 9 0.57 -6.30 10.44
C TYR A 9 -0.36 -5.29 11.11
N GLY A 10 -1.40 -4.79 10.42
CA GLY A 10 -2.33 -3.84 11.02
C GLY A 10 -3.13 -4.45 12.18
N LEU A 11 -3.58 -5.69 12.02
CA LEU A 11 -4.19 -6.47 13.09
C LEU A 11 -3.22 -6.73 14.26
N TYR A 12 -1.95 -6.97 13.97
CA TYR A 12 -0.92 -7.08 15.00
C TYR A 12 -0.80 -5.78 15.80
N LEU A 13 -0.72 -4.63 15.14
CA LEU A 13 -0.62 -3.31 15.79
C LEU A 13 -1.85 -3.01 16.66
N LEU A 14 -3.06 -3.30 16.17
CA LEU A 14 -4.29 -3.16 16.94
C LEU A 14 -4.28 -4.05 18.20
N ARG A 15 -3.82 -5.29 18.09
CA ARG A 15 -3.68 -6.21 19.24
C ARG A 15 -2.65 -5.75 20.25
N LYS A 16 -1.63 -4.99 19.82
CA LYS A 16 -0.66 -4.33 20.70
C LYS A 16 -1.21 -3.05 21.35
N GLY A 17 -2.45 -2.66 21.05
CA GLY A 17 -3.10 -1.49 21.63
C GLY A 17 -2.79 -0.19 20.90
N LEU A 18 -2.25 -0.25 19.67
CA LEU A 18 -2.06 0.94 18.85
C LEU A 18 -3.43 1.53 18.51
N ARG A 19 -3.59 2.84 18.75
CA ARG A 19 -4.84 3.54 18.45
C ARG A 19 -4.92 3.87 16.96
N PRO A 20 -6.12 3.83 16.33
CA PRO A 20 -6.27 4.12 14.91
C PRO A 20 -5.68 5.46 14.45
N GLU A 21 -5.72 6.48 15.31
CA GLU A 21 -5.24 7.83 15.01
C GLU A 21 -3.71 7.96 15.10
N THR A 22 -3.01 6.90 15.49
CA THR A 22 -1.56 6.90 15.62
C THR A 22 -0.92 6.98 14.23
N ARG A 23 -0.09 8.00 14.01
CA ARG A 23 0.69 8.13 12.77
C ARG A 23 1.90 7.22 12.83
N LEU A 24 1.99 6.35 11.84
CA LEU A 24 3.12 5.51 11.57
C LEU A 24 3.90 6.11 10.40
N VAL A 25 5.22 6.07 10.49
CA VAL A 25 6.11 6.64 9.47
C VAL A 25 7.01 5.52 8.95
N PHE A 26 6.99 5.35 7.64
CA PHE A 26 7.79 4.36 6.92
C PHE A 26 8.73 5.09 5.96
N PHE A 27 9.91 4.52 5.76
CA PHE A 27 10.96 5.12 4.94
C PHE A 27 11.36 4.17 3.82
N GLU A 28 11.72 4.74 2.67
CA GLU A 28 12.26 4.00 1.52
C GLU A 28 11.38 2.81 1.11
N LEU A 29 10.06 3.01 1.02
CA LEU A 29 9.14 1.95 0.65
C LEU A 29 9.26 1.65 -0.86
N PRO A 30 9.64 0.43 -1.25
CA PRO A 30 9.67 0.06 -2.66
C PRO A 30 8.25 -0.12 -3.18
N VAL A 31 8.02 0.32 -4.41
CA VAL A 31 6.76 0.19 -5.14
C VAL A 31 7.08 -0.44 -6.49
N ASP A 32 7.09 -1.75 -6.51
CA ASP A 32 7.26 -2.56 -7.72
C ASP A 32 5.94 -3.18 -8.19
N HIS A 33 4.91 -3.16 -7.36
CA HIS A 33 3.59 -3.64 -7.72
C HIS A 33 2.48 -2.90 -6.99
N LEU A 34 1.28 -2.95 -7.57
CA LEU A 34 0.07 -2.37 -7.00
C LEU A 34 -1.10 -3.31 -7.21
N THR A 35 -2.11 -3.21 -6.34
CA THR A 35 -3.40 -3.86 -6.51
C THR A 35 -4.50 -2.80 -6.45
N ARG A 36 -5.61 -3.03 -7.17
CA ARG A 36 -6.75 -2.11 -7.16
C ARG A 36 -7.97 -2.76 -6.54
N PRO A 37 -8.12 -2.78 -5.21
CA PRO A 37 -9.27 -3.45 -4.58
C PRO A 37 -10.60 -2.73 -4.83
N ALA A 38 -10.58 -1.44 -5.18
CA ALA A 38 -11.77 -0.65 -5.45
C ALA A 38 -11.48 0.49 -6.44
N LEU A 39 -12.53 1.07 -7.03
CA LEU A 39 -12.41 2.15 -8.02
C LEU A 39 -11.55 3.34 -7.57
N ARG A 40 -11.54 3.65 -6.27
CA ARG A 40 -10.87 4.83 -5.70
C ARG A 40 -9.77 4.47 -4.69
N THR A 41 -9.30 3.23 -4.73
CA THR A 41 -8.30 2.71 -3.81
C THR A 41 -7.23 1.96 -4.59
N VAL A 42 -5.99 2.29 -4.30
CA VAL A 42 -4.81 1.56 -4.76
C VAL A 42 -4.11 1.04 -3.52
N SER A 43 -3.70 -0.23 -3.55
CA SER A 43 -3.05 -0.86 -2.42
C SER A 43 -1.67 -1.39 -2.80
N LEU A 44 -0.67 -1.05 -1.98
CA LEU A 44 0.66 -1.65 -2.00
C LEU A 44 0.75 -2.67 -0.86
N THR A 45 1.24 -3.87 -1.15
CA THR A 45 1.44 -4.89 -0.13
C THR A 45 2.93 -5.21 -0.01
N LEU A 46 3.47 -5.18 1.20
CA LEU A 46 4.86 -5.54 1.48
C LEU A 46 4.90 -6.58 2.60
N SER A 47 6.09 -7.11 2.87
CA SER A 47 6.35 -7.86 4.10
C SER A 47 7.24 -7.06 5.05
N THR A 48 7.10 -7.31 6.35
CA THR A 48 7.97 -6.75 7.39
C THR A 48 8.18 -7.79 8.49
N GLU A 49 9.31 -7.74 9.18
CA GLU A 49 9.60 -8.62 10.31
C GLU A 49 9.46 -7.84 11.62
N GLU A 50 8.73 -8.42 12.57
CA GLU A 50 8.61 -7.88 13.92
C GLU A 50 8.76 -9.04 14.92
N GLN A 51 9.74 -8.93 15.82
CA GLN A 51 10.04 -9.95 16.83
C GLN A 51 10.29 -11.37 16.25
N GLY A 52 10.92 -11.45 15.07
CA GLY A 52 11.22 -12.73 14.40
C GLY A 52 10.04 -13.38 13.68
N GLN A 53 8.92 -12.66 13.55
CA GLN A 53 7.76 -13.08 12.76
C GLN A 53 7.57 -12.14 11.57
N GLU A 54 7.46 -12.70 10.37
CA GLU A 54 7.05 -11.94 9.19
C GLU A 54 5.55 -11.65 9.21
N TYR A 55 5.20 -10.44 8.78
CA TYR A 55 3.83 -9.95 8.61
C TYR A 55 3.66 -9.37 7.21
N ALA A 56 2.45 -9.51 6.66
CA ALA A 56 2.04 -8.72 5.50
C ALA A 56 1.55 -7.35 5.96
N ILE A 57 1.94 -6.30 5.26
CA ILE A 57 1.51 -4.92 5.49
C ILE A 57 0.86 -4.41 4.21
N SER A 58 -0.35 -3.86 4.32
CA SER A 58 -1.06 -3.24 3.20
C SER A 58 -1.15 -1.73 3.42
N PHE A 59 -0.83 -0.96 2.38
CA PHE A 59 -0.94 0.50 2.35
C PHE A 59 -1.99 0.91 1.35
N ASP A 60 -3.06 1.57 1.81
CA ASP A 60 -4.14 2.03 0.96
C ASP A 60 -3.97 3.52 0.64
N PHE A 61 -3.78 3.80 -0.65
CA PHE A 61 -3.76 5.14 -1.22
C PHE A 61 -5.17 5.46 -1.73
N THR A 62 -5.69 6.61 -1.32
CA THR A 62 -7.02 7.09 -1.74
C THR A 62 -6.99 8.58 -2.05
N GLY A 63 -7.88 8.99 -2.96
CA GLY A 63 -8.05 10.40 -3.34
C GLY A 63 -6.71 11.06 -3.70
N PRO A 64 -6.35 12.21 -3.09
CA PRO A 64 -5.15 12.95 -3.46
C PRO A 64 -3.83 12.25 -3.08
N ARG A 65 -3.87 11.08 -2.42
CA ARG A 65 -2.66 10.28 -2.14
C ARG A 65 -2.28 9.39 -3.30
N ILE A 66 -3.23 9.12 -4.21
CA ILE A 66 -2.94 8.46 -5.49
C ILE A 66 -2.09 9.39 -6.35
N ASP A 67 -2.40 10.69 -6.39
CA ASP A 67 -1.59 11.68 -7.11
C ASP A 67 -0.15 11.75 -6.58
N ASP A 68 0.03 11.72 -5.26
CA ASP A 68 1.39 11.69 -4.67
C ASP A 68 2.14 10.39 -5.03
N LEU A 69 1.45 9.25 -5.12
CA LEU A 69 2.02 7.97 -5.53
C LEU A 69 2.46 8.03 -7.00
N LEU A 70 1.61 8.56 -7.88
CA LEU A 70 1.90 8.73 -9.30
C LEU A 70 3.14 9.60 -9.53
N ALA A 71 3.29 10.67 -8.75
CA ALA A 71 4.45 11.56 -8.81
C ALA A 71 5.80 10.88 -8.48
N ALA A 72 5.80 9.64 -7.98
CA ALA A 72 7.00 8.84 -7.76
C ALA A 72 7.54 8.18 -9.03
N PHE A 73 6.71 8.08 -10.08
CA PHE A 73 7.05 7.37 -11.30
C PHE A 73 7.45 8.36 -12.41
N PRO A 74 8.53 8.09 -13.15
CA PRO A 74 8.87 8.86 -14.33
C PRO A 74 7.94 8.53 -15.50
N GLU A 75 7.88 9.41 -16.49
CA GLU A 75 7.26 9.07 -17.77
C GLU A 75 8.10 8.03 -18.53
N PRO A 76 7.47 7.07 -19.25
CA PRO A 76 6.03 6.94 -19.51
C PRO A 76 5.25 6.11 -18.46
N ALA A 77 5.90 5.62 -17.40
CA ALA A 77 5.26 4.73 -16.42
C ALA A 77 4.16 5.42 -15.60
N CYS A 78 4.29 6.72 -15.35
CA CYS A 78 3.24 7.53 -14.75
C CYS A 78 1.96 7.52 -15.60
N GLU A 79 2.08 7.76 -16.91
CA GLU A 79 0.94 7.72 -17.84
C GLU A 79 0.28 6.34 -17.91
N GLU A 80 1.06 5.26 -17.99
CA GLU A 80 0.52 3.89 -17.99
C GLU A 80 -0.23 3.56 -16.70
N LEU A 81 0.32 3.96 -15.56
CA LEU A 81 -0.33 3.78 -14.26
C LEU A 81 -1.61 4.61 -14.16
N TRP A 82 -1.61 5.85 -14.68
CA TRP A 82 -2.81 6.67 -14.75
C TRP A 82 -3.91 6.00 -15.58
N GLN A 83 -3.58 5.49 -16.77
CA GLN A 83 -4.53 4.80 -17.63
C GLN A 83 -5.12 3.55 -16.95
N TRP A 84 -4.28 2.78 -16.26
CA TRP A 84 -4.74 1.62 -15.47
C TRP A 84 -5.71 2.02 -14.35
N LEU A 85 -5.50 3.19 -13.73
CA LEU A 85 -6.41 3.72 -12.71
C LEU A 85 -7.71 4.29 -13.28
N GLU A 86 -7.71 4.82 -14.50
CA GLU A 86 -8.93 5.34 -15.13
C GLU A 86 -9.85 4.24 -15.64
N ASP A 87 -9.31 3.10 -16.08
CA ASP A 87 -10.10 1.98 -16.61
C ASP A 87 -10.86 1.25 -15.48
N PRO A 88 -12.20 1.29 -15.41
CA PRO A 88 -12.97 0.63 -14.36
C PRO A 88 -12.84 -0.90 -14.36
N THR A 89 -12.39 -1.50 -15.46
CA THR A 89 -12.26 -2.96 -15.59
C THR A 89 -11.05 -3.51 -14.84
N THR A 90 -10.11 -2.65 -14.43
CA THR A 90 -8.91 -3.06 -13.69
C THR A 90 -9.14 -3.24 -12.18
N VAL A 91 -10.38 -3.03 -11.70
CA VAL A 91 -10.73 -3.30 -10.30
C VAL A 91 -10.63 -4.80 -10.01
N GLY A 92 -9.86 -5.14 -8.98
CA GLY A 92 -9.51 -6.51 -8.62
C GLY A 92 -8.22 -7.01 -9.27
N GLU A 93 -7.61 -6.22 -10.16
CA GLU A 93 -6.35 -6.58 -10.81
C GLU A 93 -5.12 -6.21 -9.98
N HIS A 94 -4.02 -6.82 -10.40
CA HIS A 94 -2.67 -6.58 -9.93
C HIS A 94 -1.83 -6.05 -11.09
N LEU A 95 -1.06 -5.01 -10.83
CA LEU A 95 -0.16 -4.40 -11.80
C LEU A 95 1.28 -4.53 -11.28
N GLN A 96 2.12 -5.19 -12.07
CA GLN A 96 3.57 -5.15 -11.89
C GLN A 96 4.11 -3.89 -12.58
N LEU A 97 4.91 -3.10 -11.87
CA LEU A 97 5.47 -1.85 -12.34
C LEU A 97 6.91 -2.06 -12.84
N SER A 98 7.22 -1.43 -13.97
CA SER A 98 8.55 -1.43 -14.56
C SER A 98 8.79 -0.12 -15.33
N PRO A 99 9.62 0.80 -14.83
CA PRO A 99 10.44 0.68 -13.63
C PRO A 99 9.63 0.72 -12.32
N ALA A 100 10.19 0.11 -11.27
CA ALA A 100 9.72 0.30 -9.90
C ALA A 100 10.10 1.70 -9.39
N ALA A 101 9.38 2.19 -8.39
CA ALA A 101 9.68 3.44 -7.69
C ALA A 101 9.98 3.20 -6.21
N THR A 102 10.52 4.21 -5.54
CA THR A 102 10.70 4.21 -4.08
C THR A 102 10.04 5.46 -3.49
N LEU A 103 9.17 5.27 -2.50
CA LEU A 103 8.59 6.36 -1.73
C LEU A 103 9.53 6.69 -0.57
N HIS A 104 10.03 7.92 -0.52
CA HIS A 104 11.03 8.33 0.47
C HIS A 104 10.46 8.31 1.89
N THR A 105 9.25 8.84 2.08
CA THR A 105 8.53 8.74 3.35
C THR A 105 7.04 8.50 3.11
N VAL A 106 6.45 7.59 3.87
CA VAL A 106 5.00 7.36 3.91
C VAL A 106 4.52 7.50 5.34
N GLU A 107 3.62 8.45 5.59
CA GLU A 107 2.87 8.55 6.83
C GLU A 107 1.52 7.86 6.64
N ALA A 108 1.15 6.97 7.55
CA ALA A 108 -0.12 6.25 7.49
C ALA A 108 -0.75 6.07 8.88
N THR A 109 -2.06 5.83 8.90
CA THR A 109 -2.84 5.51 10.11
C THR A 109 -3.56 4.19 9.92
N LEU A 110 -3.87 3.49 11.02
CA LEU A 110 -4.61 2.23 10.92
C LEU A 110 -6.04 2.48 10.41
N GLY A 111 -6.40 1.73 9.37
CA GLY A 111 -7.76 1.65 8.85
C GLY A 111 -8.66 0.75 9.69
N THR A 112 -9.92 0.67 9.28
CA THR A 112 -10.87 -0.27 9.88
C THR A 112 -10.54 -1.70 9.49
N VAL A 113 -10.78 -2.66 10.40
CA VAL A 113 -10.63 -4.08 10.08
C VAL A 113 -11.58 -4.47 8.96
N GLN A 114 -11.03 -5.06 7.90
CA GLN A 114 -11.76 -5.56 6.75
C GLN A 114 -11.77 -7.09 6.74
N GLN A 115 -12.72 -7.65 6.00
CA GLN A 115 -12.84 -9.08 5.74
C GLN A 115 -12.61 -9.31 4.26
N GLY A 116 -11.45 -9.89 3.92
CA GLY A 116 -11.18 -10.42 2.60
C GLY A 116 -11.82 -11.80 2.40
N LEU A 117 -11.58 -12.40 1.24
CA LEU A 117 -12.11 -13.72 0.88
C LEU A 117 -11.67 -14.82 1.86
N TYR A 118 -10.42 -14.75 2.33
CA TYR A 118 -9.81 -15.80 3.16
C TYR A 118 -9.27 -15.28 4.50
N GLU A 119 -9.15 -13.97 4.68
CA GLU A 119 -8.47 -13.38 5.82
C GLU A 119 -9.13 -12.10 6.31
N ARG A 120 -8.76 -11.70 7.53
CA ARG A 120 -9.05 -10.37 8.05
C ARG A 120 -7.76 -9.58 8.06
N PHE A 121 -7.85 -8.31 7.75
CA PHE A 121 -6.71 -7.41 7.71
C PHE A 121 -7.14 -6.00 8.13
N ALA A 122 -6.19 -5.17 8.54
CA ALA A 122 -6.42 -3.74 8.78
C ALA A 122 -5.38 -2.94 7.97
N PRO A 123 -5.77 -2.33 6.84
CA PRO A 123 -4.82 -1.63 6.01
C PRO A 123 -4.31 -0.37 6.71
N LEU A 124 -3.13 0.07 6.33
CA LEU A 124 -2.60 1.37 6.69
C LEU A 124 -3.07 2.40 5.67
N ILE A 125 -3.95 3.30 6.08
CA ILE A 125 -4.47 4.36 5.22
C ILE A 125 -3.40 5.44 5.10
N VAL A 126 -2.85 5.60 3.91
CA VAL A 126 -1.81 6.59 3.62
C VAL A 126 -2.37 7.99 3.82
N GLN A 127 -1.68 8.78 4.62
CA GLN A 127 -2.00 10.17 4.94
C GLN A 127 -1.08 11.15 4.22
N ARG A 128 0.17 10.74 3.96
CA ARG A 128 1.17 11.57 3.27
C ARG A 128 2.20 10.69 2.60
N VAL A 129 2.64 11.11 1.42
CA VAL A 129 3.77 10.53 0.71
C VAL A 129 4.76 11.66 0.43
N THR A 130 6.05 11.38 0.56
CA THR A 130 7.11 12.20 -0.02
C THR A 130 7.88 11.37 -1.03
N THR A 131 8.07 11.94 -2.20
CA THR A 131 8.94 11.38 -3.24
C THR A 131 10.30 12.05 -3.17
N PRO A 132 11.38 11.37 -3.61
CA PRO A 132 12.65 12.04 -3.78
C PRO A 132 12.47 13.26 -4.71
N PRO A 133 13.20 14.36 -4.49
CA PRO A 133 13.21 15.45 -5.46
C PRO A 133 13.62 14.91 -6.84
N ALA A 134 12.89 15.31 -7.88
CA ALA A 134 13.27 14.97 -9.24
C ALA A 134 14.73 15.42 -9.49
N PRO A 135 15.56 14.58 -10.14
CA PRO A 135 16.94 14.91 -10.43
C PRO A 135 17.08 16.14 -11.34
#